data_AF-A0A916ZX65-F1
#
_entry.id   AF-A0A916ZX65-F1
#
_cell.length_a   1.000
_cell.length_b   1.000
_cell.length_c   1.000
_cell.angle_alpha   90.00
_cell.angle_beta   90.00
_cell.angle_gamma   90.00
#
_symmetry.space_group_name_H-M   'P 1'
#
loop_
_entity.id
_entity.type
_entity.pdbx_description
1 polymer ?
#
loop_
_entity_poly.entity_id
_entity_poly.type
_entity_poly.pdbx_seq_one_letter_code
_entity_poly.pdbx_strand_id
1 'polypeptide(L)'
;MFGTEECPKPSSPDEVVVCARLPDSEIYRIPQQLRAANDQRTSPFQANRSLLLGDASGGAGGSIGSCSVVGSGGASGCNQDHIDAWARDRTGRMGQSEEVPPQ
;
A
#
# COMPACT_ATOMS: atom_id res chain seq x y z
N MET A 1 29.37 6.33 -13.86
CA MET A 1 29.91 4.99 -14.22
C MET A 1 29.81 4.10 -13.01
N PHE A 2 29.62 2.82 -13.19
CA PHE A 2 29.44 1.88 -12.08
C PHE A 2 30.64 0.93 -11.99
N GLY A 3 31.11 0.66 -10.77
CA GLY A 3 32.22 -0.24 -10.49
C GLY A 3 33.46 0.04 -11.33
N THR A 4 33.79 -0.92 -12.21
CA THR A 4 34.99 -0.90 -13.03
C THR A 4 34.80 -0.36 -14.45
N GLU A 5 33.60 0.08 -14.82
CA GLU A 5 33.30 0.64 -16.15
C GLU A 5 34.25 1.79 -16.52
N GLU A 6 34.78 1.73 -17.74
CA GLU A 6 35.75 2.70 -18.26
C GLU A 6 35.09 4.00 -18.71
N CYS A 7 35.81 5.11 -18.55
CA CYS A 7 35.36 6.39 -19.09
C CYS A 7 35.35 6.38 -20.62
N PRO A 8 34.29 6.90 -21.27
CA PRO A 8 34.29 7.06 -22.70
C PRO A 8 35.37 8.06 -23.06
N LYS A 9 36.02 7.80 -24.19
CA LYS A 9 37.04 8.68 -24.72
C LYS A 9 36.36 9.92 -25.33
N PRO A 10 37.01 11.09 -25.30
CA PRO A 10 36.54 12.27 -26.00
C PRO A 10 36.30 11.96 -27.48
N SER A 11 35.20 12.46 -28.04
CA SER A 11 34.88 12.27 -29.46
C SER A 11 35.56 13.31 -30.34
N SER A 12 35.99 14.43 -29.76
CA SER A 12 36.67 15.53 -30.44
C SER A 12 37.89 16.02 -29.65
N PRO A 13 38.88 16.66 -30.31
CA PRO A 13 40.11 17.11 -29.65
C PRO A 13 39.90 18.24 -28.65
N ASP A 14 38.78 18.97 -28.75
CA ASP A 14 38.45 20.10 -27.88
C ASP A 14 37.47 19.71 -26.74
N GLU A 15 37.15 18.43 -26.61
CA GLU A 15 36.21 17.92 -25.61
C GLU A 15 36.93 17.36 -24.39
N VAL A 16 36.52 17.81 -23.19
CA VAL A 16 36.98 17.27 -21.91
C VAL A 16 35.86 16.47 -21.27
N VAL A 17 36.10 15.17 -21.08
CA VAL A 17 35.15 14.26 -20.42
C VAL A 17 35.51 14.09 -18.95
N VAL A 18 34.60 14.45 -18.05
CA VAL A 18 34.76 14.27 -16.60
C VAL A 18 33.74 13.25 -16.09
N CYS A 19 34.23 12.16 -15.50
CA CYS A 19 33.38 11.06 -15.05
C CYS A 19 33.32 10.99 -13.52
N ALA A 20 32.12 10.76 -12.99
CA ALA A 20 31.93 10.30 -11.61
C ALA A 20 31.78 8.77 -11.58
N ARG A 21 32.48 8.13 -10.63
CA ARG A 21 32.43 6.67 -10.41
C ARG A 21 31.58 6.35 -9.18
N LEU A 22 30.59 5.48 -9.36
CA LEU A 22 29.69 4.95 -8.35
C LEU A 22 29.96 3.44 -8.17
N PRO A 23 29.64 2.84 -7.02
CA PRO A 23 29.81 1.40 -6.81
C PRO A 23 28.76 0.58 -7.58
N ASP A 24 29.05 -0.69 -7.89
CA ASP A 24 28.13 -1.59 -8.63
C ASP A 24 26.79 -1.80 -7.93
N SER A 25 26.77 -1.69 -6.60
CA SER A 25 25.55 -1.76 -5.81
C SER A 25 24.52 -0.68 -6.15
N GLU A 26 24.92 0.38 -6.88
CA GLU A 26 24.07 1.50 -7.26
C GLU A 26 23.40 1.35 -8.62
N ILE A 27 23.75 0.34 -9.43
CA ILE A 27 23.21 0.16 -10.79
C ILE A 27 21.68 0.03 -10.79
N TYR A 28 21.14 -0.73 -9.82
CA TYR A 28 19.70 -1.01 -9.72
C TYR A 28 19.02 -0.26 -8.57
N ARG A 29 19.74 0.64 -7.90
CA ARG A 29 19.19 1.43 -6.79
C ARG A 29 18.68 2.78 -7.30
N ILE A 30 17.68 3.29 -6.60
CA ILE A 30 17.24 4.67 -6.77
C ILE A 30 18.42 5.59 -6.43
N PRO A 31 18.74 6.59 -7.28
CA PRO A 31 19.83 7.52 -7.03
C PRO A 31 19.73 8.17 -5.64
N GLN A 32 20.86 8.37 -4.96
CA GLN A 32 20.89 8.75 -3.55
C GLN A 32 20.09 10.02 -3.24
N GLN A 33 20.20 11.04 -4.10
CA GLN A 33 19.45 12.28 -3.99
C GLN A 33 17.93 12.12 -4.14
N LEU A 34 17.45 11.02 -4.74
CA LEU A 34 16.03 10.71 -4.92
C LEU A 34 15.50 9.70 -3.88
N ARG A 35 16.37 9.14 -3.03
CA ARG A 35 15.94 8.22 -1.97
C ARG A 35 15.23 8.94 -0.82
N ALA A 36 15.61 10.20 -0.58
CA ALA A 36 14.90 11.03 0.38
C ALA A 36 13.52 11.37 -0.20
N ALA A 37 12.49 10.68 0.30
CA ALA A 37 11.12 11.09 0.04
C ALA A 37 10.94 12.50 0.59
N ASN A 38 10.69 13.47 -0.29
CA ASN A 38 10.20 14.76 0.15
C ASN A 38 8.77 14.51 0.58
N ASP A 39 8.54 14.37 1.89
CA ASP A 39 7.29 13.95 2.55
C ASP A 39 6.11 14.93 2.36
N GLN A 40 6.24 15.83 1.39
CA GLN A 40 5.39 16.99 1.15
C GLN A 40 4.27 16.71 0.14
N ARG A 41 4.25 15.54 -0.51
CA ARG A 41 3.24 15.20 -1.54
C ARG A 41 2.72 13.77 -1.44
N THR A 42 2.28 13.38 -0.25
CA THR A 42 1.42 12.21 -0.11
C THR A 42 0.07 12.56 -0.74
N SER A 43 -0.24 12.01 -1.92
CA SER A 43 -1.58 12.20 -2.49
C SER A 43 -2.60 11.59 -1.51
N PRO A 44 -3.84 12.11 -1.44
CA PRO A 44 -4.87 11.50 -0.61
C PRO A 44 -5.08 10.01 -0.94
N PHE A 45 -4.80 9.59 -2.18
CA PHE A 45 -4.81 8.18 -2.58
C PHE A 45 -3.71 7.36 -1.89
N GLN A 46 -2.50 7.89 -1.75
CA GLN A 46 -1.41 7.23 -1.03
C GLN A 46 -1.72 7.13 0.48
N ALA A 47 -2.25 8.21 1.07
CA ALA A 47 -2.63 8.26 2.48
C ALA A 47 -3.76 7.25 2.80
N ASN A 48 -4.74 7.14 1.90
CA ASN A 48 -5.91 6.29 2.07
C ASN A 48 -5.75 4.91 1.43
N ARG A 49 -4.56 4.54 0.95
CA ARG A 49 -4.35 3.26 0.27
C ARG A 49 -4.62 2.07 1.19
N SER A 50 -4.42 2.22 2.49
CA SER A 50 -4.80 1.23 3.52
C SER A 50 -6.29 0.93 3.51
N LEU A 51 -7.14 1.93 3.23
CA LEU A 51 -8.59 1.74 3.14
C LEU A 51 -8.99 0.90 1.91
N LEU A 52 -8.14 0.86 0.87
CA LEU A 52 -8.37 0.04 -0.33
C LEU A 52 -7.96 -1.43 -0.14
N LEU A 53 -7.12 -1.74 0.85
CA LEU A 53 -6.77 -3.12 1.18
C LEU A 53 -7.94 -3.87 1.84
N GLY A 54 -9.04 -3.16 2.15
CA GLY A 54 -10.17 -3.65 2.92
C GLY A 54 -9.80 -3.74 4.40
N ASP A 55 -10.81 -3.69 5.26
CA ASP A 55 -10.68 -4.33 6.56
C ASP A 55 -10.49 -5.85 6.34
N ALA A 56 -10.36 -6.63 7.41
CA ALA A 56 -10.08 -8.06 7.34
C ALA A 56 -11.07 -8.90 6.47
N SER A 57 -12.11 -8.28 5.89
CA SER A 57 -13.01 -8.84 4.88
C SER A 57 -12.49 -8.81 3.42
N GLY A 58 -11.35 -8.17 3.14
CA GLY A 58 -10.67 -8.18 1.84
C GLY A 58 -11.30 -7.27 0.79
N GLY A 59 -10.60 -6.18 0.48
CA GLY A 59 -11.04 -5.06 -0.37
C GLY A 59 -11.25 -5.35 -1.85
N ALA A 60 -11.18 -6.61 -2.28
CA ALA A 60 -11.62 -7.05 -3.60
C ALA A 60 -12.68 -8.12 -3.39
N GLY A 61 -13.94 -7.79 -3.68
CA GLY A 61 -15.06 -8.71 -3.51
C GLY A 61 -14.75 -10.11 -4.06
N GLY A 62 -15.01 -11.14 -3.27
CA GLY A 62 -14.70 -12.54 -3.59
C GLY A 62 -13.66 -13.20 -2.69
N SER A 63 -13.06 -12.47 -1.73
CA SER A 63 -12.25 -13.07 -0.67
C SER A 63 -13.11 -13.58 0.51
N ILE A 64 -12.55 -14.48 1.32
CA ILE A 64 -13.23 -15.03 2.51
C ILE A 64 -13.49 -13.88 3.49
N GLY A 65 -14.76 -13.65 3.82
CA GLY A 65 -15.16 -12.57 4.73
C GLY A 65 -15.72 -11.33 4.02
N SER A 66 -15.53 -11.18 2.71
CA SER A 66 -16.22 -10.12 1.94
C SER A 66 -17.69 -10.48 1.73
N CYS A 67 -18.63 -9.57 1.96
CA CYS A 67 -20.02 -9.76 1.52
C CYS A 67 -20.12 -9.55 0.01
N SER A 68 -19.98 -10.63 -0.76
CA SER A 68 -20.03 -10.64 -2.22
C SER A 68 -20.95 -11.76 -2.72
N VAL A 69 -21.64 -11.53 -3.84
CA VAL A 69 -22.45 -12.57 -4.52
C VAL A 69 -21.58 -13.55 -5.33
N VAL A 70 -20.27 -13.30 -5.41
CA VAL A 70 -19.31 -14.09 -6.20
C VAL A 70 -18.36 -14.84 -5.26
N GLY A 71 -18.34 -16.17 -5.37
CA GLY A 71 -17.44 -17.06 -4.62
C GLY A 71 -17.98 -17.55 -3.27
N SER A 72 -17.46 -18.68 -2.77
CA SER A 72 -17.93 -19.32 -1.52
C SER A 72 -17.64 -18.51 -0.25
N GLY A 73 -16.69 -17.58 -0.29
CA GLY A 73 -16.37 -16.65 0.81
C GLY A 73 -17.39 -15.53 1.02
N GLY A 74 -18.34 -15.37 0.10
CA GLY A 74 -19.38 -14.35 0.12
C GLY A 74 -20.43 -14.53 1.21
N ALA A 75 -20.87 -15.78 1.41
CA ALA A 75 -21.92 -16.11 2.37
C ALA A 75 -21.48 -15.87 3.83
N SER A 76 -20.22 -16.17 4.16
CA SER A 76 -19.67 -15.90 5.49
C SER A 76 -19.53 -14.40 5.75
N GLY A 77 -19.10 -13.62 4.75
CA GLY A 77 -19.01 -12.16 4.86
C GLY A 77 -20.36 -11.49 5.09
N CYS A 78 -21.37 -11.80 4.28
CA CYS A 78 -22.71 -11.22 4.46
C CYS A 78 -23.36 -11.61 5.79
N ASN A 79 -23.07 -12.82 6.30
CA ASN A 79 -23.57 -13.23 7.61
C ASN A 79 -22.93 -12.40 8.73
N GLN A 80 -21.63 -12.12 8.67
CA GLN A 80 -20.96 -11.24 9.65
C GLN A 80 -21.49 -9.80 9.56
N ASP A 81 -21.65 -9.26 8.35
CA ASP A 81 -22.21 -7.91 8.15
C ASP A 81 -23.60 -7.76 8.78
N HIS A 82 -24.44 -8.79 8.67
CA HIS A 82 -25.77 -8.81 9.26
C HIS A 82 -25.72 -8.88 10.80
N ILE A 83 -24.80 -9.65 11.37
CA ILE A 83 -24.58 -9.71 12.83
C ILE A 83 -24.13 -8.33 13.35
N ASP A 84 -23.18 -7.70 12.66
CA ASP A 84 -22.67 -6.38 13.03
C ASP A 84 -23.72 -5.28 12.87
N ALA A 85 -24.56 -5.36 11.82
CA ALA A 85 -25.69 -4.45 11.63
C ALA A 85 -26.72 -4.60 12.77
N TRP A 86 -27.03 -5.83 13.18
CA TRP A 86 -27.92 -6.09 14.30
C TRP A 86 -27.35 -5.58 15.64
N ALA A 87 -26.06 -5.81 15.89
CA ALA A 87 -25.39 -5.33 17.10
C ALA A 87 -25.43 -3.79 17.20
N ARG A 88 -25.25 -3.10 16.06
CA ARG A 88 -25.38 -1.64 15.96
C ARG A 88 -26.81 -1.15 16.17
N ASP A 89 -27.82 -1.79 15.56
CA ASP A 89 -29.23 -1.43 15.80
C ASP A 89 -29.60 -1.61 17.28
N ARG A 90 -29.14 -2.72 17.89
CA ARG A 90 -29.42 -3.03 19.29
C ARG A 90 -28.81 -2.01 20.24
N THR A 91 -27.55 -1.63 20.05
CA THR A 91 -26.89 -0.60 20.87
C THR A 91 -27.54 0.78 20.70
N GLY A 92 -27.98 1.13 19.48
CA GLY A 92 -28.75 2.35 19.23
C GLY A 92 -30.12 2.38 19.91
N ARG A 93 -30.80 1.22 20.01
CA ARG A 93 -32.13 1.09 20.61
C ARG A 93 -32.13 0.95 22.14
N MET A 94 -31.13 0.26 22.70
CA MET A 94 -31.03 -0.01 24.14
C MET A 94 -30.34 1.13 24.90
N GLY A 95 -29.66 2.05 24.20
CA GLY A 95 -28.71 2.98 24.83
C GLY A 95 -27.45 2.25 25.31
N GLN A 96 -26.34 2.97 25.43
CA GLN A 96 -25.00 2.42 25.71
C GLN A 96 -24.82 1.79 27.11
N SER A 97 -25.91 1.58 27.85
CA SER A 97 -25.90 1.20 29.27
C SER A 97 -26.17 -0.29 29.52
N GLU A 98 -26.49 -1.08 28.49
CA GLU A 98 -26.75 -2.52 28.62
C GLU A 98 -25.47 -3.32 28.29
N GLU A 99 -24.97 -4.12 29.24
CA GLU A 99 -23.75 -4.91 29.09
C GLU A 99 -23.94 -6.05 28.09
N VAL A 100 -23.06 -6.11 27.08
CA VAL A 100 -23.12 -7.10 25.99
C VAL A 100 -22.73 -8.48 26.55
N PRO A 101 -23.57 -9.52 26.41
CA PRO A 101 -23.21 -10.87 26.83
C PRO A 101 -21.99 -11.36 26.04
N PRO A 102 -21.06 -12.09 26.67
CA PRO A 102 -19.93 -12.66 25.96
C PRO A 102 -20.41 -13.66 24.90
N GLN A 103 -19.71 -13.67 23.76
CA GLN A 103 -19.93 -14.56 22.63
C GLN A 103 -19.46 -15.99 22.96
#